data_AF-A0A2W4QW59-F1
#
_entry.id   AF-A0A2W4QW59-F1
#
_cell.length_a   1.000
_cell.length_b   1.000
_cell.length_c   1.000
_cell.angle_alpha   90.00
_cell.angle_beta   90.00
_cell.angle_gamma   90.00
#
_symmetry.space_group_name_H-M   'P 1'
#
loop_
_entity.id
_entity.type
_entity.pdbx_description
1 polymer ?
#
loop_
_entity_poly.entity_id
_entity_poly.type
_entity_poly.pdbx_seq_one_letter_code
_entity_poly.pdbx_strand_id
1 'polypeptide(L)' 'MSKDIYQTIGYYDREDYLLHLAEDYGVDPDIVMNLADLLGPDEDFDGLVTALEDMVYDSEA' A
#
# COMPACT_ATOMS: atom_id res chain seq x y z
N MET A 1 24.22 -8.26 3.82
CA MET A 1 22.89 -8.15 3.20
C MET A 1 22.32 -6.81 3.58
N SER A 2 22.05 -5.94 2.60
CA SER A 2 21.29 -4.72 2.83
C SER A 2 19.83 -5.11 3.04
N LYS A 3 19.19 -4.57 4.07
CA LYS A 3 17.73 -4.65 4.21
C LYS A 3 17.10 -3.76 3.14
N ASP A 4 16.01 -4.21 2.54
CA ASP A 4 15.18 -3.34 1.71
C ASP A 4 14.45 -2.31 2.59
N ILE A 5 13.79 -1.35 1.95
CA ILE A 5 13.06 -0.28 2.65
C ILE A 5 11.91 -0.86 3.49
N TYR A 6 11.20 -1.87 2.99
CA TYR A 6 10.09 -2.55 3.67
C TYR A 6 10.57 -3.18 5.00
N GLN A 7 11.70 -3.88 4.97
CA GLN A 7 12.38 -4.47 6.14
C GLN A 7 12.95 -3.45 7.12
N THR A 8 13.21 -2.22 6.65
CA THR A 8 13.69 -1.12 7.49
C THR A 8 12.56 -0.50 8.31
N ILE A 9 11.34 -0.50 7.75
CA ILE A 9 10.15 0.05 8.41
C ILE A 9 9.29 -1.01 9.12
N GLY A 10 9.66 -2.30 9.02
CA GLY A 10 9.12 -3.37 9.87
C GLY A 10 8.36 -4.48 9.14
N TYR A 11 8.25 -4.41 7.81
CA TYR A 11 7.59 -5.43 7.00
C TYR A 11 8.57 -6.51 6.53
N TYR A 12 8.06 -7.70 6.23
CA TYR A 12 8.87 -8.80 5.72
C TYR A 12 9.41 -8.51 4.30
N ASP A 13 8.54 -7.99 3.43
CA ASP A 13 8.80 -7.58 2.06
C ASP A 13 7.71 -6.60 1.56
N ARG A 14 7.69 -6.32 0.24
CA ARG A 14 6.68 -5.45 -0.39
C ARG A 14 5.27 -6.02 -0.27
N GLU A 15 5.10 -7.34 -0.43
CA GLU A 15 3.78 -7.96 -0.40
C GLU A 15 3.16 -7.84 0.99
N ASP A 16 3.96 -8.12 2.04
CA ASP A 16 3.55 -7.95 3.43
C ASP A 16 3.12 -6.50 3.75
N TYR A 17 3.81 -5.51 3.18
CA TYR A 17 3.43 -4.10 3.30
C TYR A 17 2.07 -3.80 2.64
N LEU A 18 1.88 -4.26 1.40
CA LEU A 18 0.64 -4.02 0.65
C LEU A 18 -0.58 -4.73 1.28
N LEU A 19 -0.38 -5.91 1.86
CA LEU A 19 -1.43 -6.60 2.62
C LEU A 19 -1.81 -5.83 3.90
N HIS A 20 -0.83 -5.30 4.64
CA HIS A 20 -1.11 -4.45 5.81
C HIS A 20 -1.87 -3.17 5.42
N LEU A 21 -1.51 -2.53 4.30
CA LEU A 21 -2.26 -1.38 3.78
C LEU A 21 -3.73 -1.75 3.50
N ALA A 22 -4.00 -2.92 2.93
CA ALA A 22 -5.37 -3.36 2.68
C ALA A 22 -6.17 -3.49 3.98
N GLU A 23 -5.55 -4.04 5.03
CA GLU A 23 -6.16 -4.14 6.37
C GLU A 23 -6.39 -2.77 7.01
N ASP A 24 -5.42 -1.86 6.95
CA ASP A 24 -5.49 -0.52 7.55
C ASP A 24 -6.59 0.34 6.92
N TYR A 25 -6.75 0.26 5.60
CA TYR A 25 -7.76 1.00 4.85
C TYR A 25 -9.09 0.25 4.71
N GLY A 26 -9.17 -1.00 5.15
CA GLY A 26 -10.39 -1.83 5.06
C GLY A 26 -10.82 -2.11 3.61
N VAL A 27 -9.86 -2.17 2.68
CA VAL A 27 -10.09 -2.40 1.24
C VAL A 27 -9.69 -3.82 0.84
N ASP A 28 -10.18 -4.29 -0.30
CA ASP A 28 -9.77 -5.57 -0.85
C ASP A 28 -8.26 -5.54 -1.20
N PRO A 29 -7.45 -6.54 -0.77
CA PRO A 29 -6.05 -6.63 -1.14
C PRO A 29 -5.79 -6.55 -2.64
N ASP A 30 -6.69 -7.09 -3.47
CA ASP A 30 -6.55 -7.01 -4.93
C ASP A 30 -6.59 -5.55 -5.41
N ILE A 31 -7.36 -4.68 -4.76
CA ILE A 31 -7.40 -3.24 -5.09
C ILE A 31 -6.04 -2.59 -4.82
N VAL A 32 -5.46 -2.86 -3.64
CA VAL A 32 -4.15 -2.31 -3.24
C VAL A 32 -3.06 -2.78 -4.18
N MET A 33 -3.02 -4.09 -4.50
CA MET A 33 -2.03 -4.67 -5.39
C MET A 33 -2.13 -4.09 -6.81
N ASN A 34 -3.35 -3.95 -7.34
CA ASN A 34 -3.56 -3.37 -8.68
C ASN A 34 -3.15 -1.89 -8.73
N LEU A 35 -3.42 -1.11 -7.68
CA LEU A 35 -2.97 0.29 -7.59
C LEU A 35 -1.44 0.38 -7.48
N ALA A 36 -0.83 -0.46 -6.65
CA ALA A 36 0.62 -0.52 -6.48
C ALA A 36 1.34 -0.95 -7.78
N ASP A 37 0.73 -1.82 -8.58
CA ASP A 37 1.24 -2.19 -9.91
C ASP A 37 1.07 -1.07 -10.93
N LEU A 38 -0.01 -0.29 -10.85
CA LEU A 38 -0.27 0.85 -11.73
C LEU A 38 0.69 2.02 -11.48
N LEU A 39 0.92 2.35 -10.21
CA LEU A 39 1.76 3.48 -9.79
C LEU A 39 3.25 3.12 -9.82
N GLY A 40 3.56 1.85 -9.53
CA GLY A 40 4.92 1.34 -9.42
C GLY A 40 5.46 1.41 -7.99
N PRO A 41 6.52 0.61 -7.69
CA PRO A 41 7.03 0.43 -6.34
C PRO A 41 7.64 1.68 -5.71
N ASP A 42 7.99 2.69 -6.52
CA ASP A 42 8.54 3.95 -6.02
C ASP A 42 7.47 4.80 -5.30
N GLU A 43 6.18 4.54 -5.58
CA GLU A 43 5.02 5.30 -5.07
C GLU A 43 4.30 4.58 -3.90
N ASP A 44 4.81 3.41 -3.48
CA ASP A 44 4.16 2.56 -2.47
C ASP A 44 3.89 3.30 -1.14
N PHE A 45 4.75 4.25 -0.77
CA PHE A 45 4.71 4.93 0.53
C PHE A 45 4.09 6.33 0.49
N ASP A 46 3.77 6.85 -0.69
CA ASP A 46 3.15 8.16 -0.88
C ASP A 46 1.94 8.09 -1.82
N GLY A 47 2.15 7.92 -3.13
CA GLY A 47 1.10 7.94 -4.14
C GLY A 47 0.04 6.87 -3.92
N LEU A 48 0.44 5.66 -3.53
CA LEU A 48 -0.50 4.59 -3.20
C LEU A 48 -1.33 4.94 -1.96
N VAL A 49 -0.69 5.45 -0.91
CA VAL A 49 -1.35 5.84 0.34
C VAL A 49 -2.39 6.93 0.07
N THR A 50 -2.03 7.97 -0.69
CA THR A 50 -2.96 9.04 -1.11
C THR A 50 -4.12 8.49 -1.94
N ALA A 51 -3.87 7.57 -2.88
CA ALA A 51 -4.92 6.97 -3.69
C ALA A 51 -5.93 6.16 -2.85
N LEU A 52 -5.44 5.41 -1.85
CA LEU A 52 -6.30 4.66 -0.93
C LEU A 52 -7.10 5.58 0.00
N GLU A 53 -6.47 6.64 0.51
CA GLU A 53 -7.15 7.69 1.28
C GLU A 53 -8.30 8.28 0.48
N ASP A 54 -8.07 8.74 -0.74
CA ASP A 54 -9.11 9.31 -1.62
C ASP A 54 -10.27 8.33 -1.84
N MET A 55 -9.97 7.05 -2.08
CA MET A 55 -10.99 6.01 -2.25
C MET A 55 -11.86 5.81 -1.00
N VAL A 56 -11.27 5.79 0.19
CA VAL A 56 -11.99 5.58 1.45
C VAL A 56 -12.77 6.84 1.84
N TYR A 57 -12.19 8.03 1.67
CA TYR A 57 -12.85 9.30 1.98
C TYR A 57 -14.09 9.56 1.11
N ASP A 58 -14.06 9.20 -0.17
CA ASP A 58 -15.23 9.33 -1.06
C ASP A 58 -16.38 8.36 -0.71
N SER A 59 -16.10 7.26 0.01
CA SER A 59 -17.10 6.26 0.39
C SER A 59 -17.94 6.64 1.62
N GLU A 60 -17.50 7.64 2.40
CA GLU A 60 -18.13 8.11 3.65
C GLU A 60 -18.94 9.42 3.47
N ALA A 61 -19.09 9.92 2.23
CA ALA A 61 -19.75 11.20 1.89
C ALA A 61 -21.26 11.10 1.53
#